data_AF-A0A954KWC2-F1
#
_entry.id   AF-A0A954KWC2-F1
#
_cell.length_a   1.000
_cell.length_b   1.000
_cell.length_c   1.000
_cell.angle_alpha   90.00
_cell.angle_beta   90.00
_cell.angle_gamma   90.00
#
_symmetry.space_group_name_H-M   'P 1'
#
loop_
_entity.id
_entity.type
_entity.pdbx_description
1 polymer ?
#
loop_
_entity_poly.entity_id
_entity_poly.type
_entity_poly.pdbx_seq_one_letter_code
_entity_poly.pdbx_strand_id
1 'polypeptide(L)'
;MIGKKVIIDADPGVGDAIAIALALSDPEIEIVGLTATAGVVSGRQASCNIQTVLSFVDPALWPRVGFSDAPHSLLPPERGLLLPTGKHGLGDCQPVEAPLHQPTDSVKVLVELVKQYPGELTLLSLGPLTNIHLAMERYPEFLSSLKEFVTLAGAVAEGGDVSAAAEFNVYANPEAARVVFDFPTMPKLLPIDVARKMVMSFDQYNRLPVSSYTRLGRVLEWLFPFGLRESRREFGTEGVAVPEIM
;
A
#
# COMPACT_ATOMS: atom_id res chain seq x y z
N MET A 1 11.85 -17.86 -15.24
CA MET A 1 12.08 -16.46 -15.67
C MET A 1 12.48 -15.67 -14.44
N ILE A 2 13.37 -14.68 -14.54
CA ILE A 2 13.70 -13.82 -13.39
C ILE A 2 12.57 -12.79 -13.31
N GLY A 3 11.78 -12.82 -12.22
CA GLY A 3 10.68 -11.88 -12.00
C GLY A 3 11.18 -10.45 -11.83
N LYS A 4 10.29 -9.47 -12.03
CA LYS A 4 10.59 -8.06 -11.76
C LYS A 4 10.80 -7.87 -10.26
N LYS A 5 11.97 -7.35 -9.86
CA LYS A 5 12.25 -7.06 -8.45
C LYS A 5 11.49 -5.83 -8.01
N VAL A 6 10.60 -6.01 -7.03
CA VAL A 6 9.69 -4.98 -6.57
C VAL A 6 9.87 -4.75 -5.07
N ILE A 7 9.81 -3.49 -4.68
CA ILE A 7 9.62 -3.06 -3.29
C ILE A 7 8.26 -2.38 -3.21
N ILE A 8 7.47 -2.71 -2.18
CA ILE A 8 6.21 -2.01 -1.89
C ILE A 8 6.34 -1.27 -0.57
N ASP A 9 6.13 0.04 -0.58
CA ASP A 9 5.96 0.88 0.60
C ASP A 9 4.47 1.20 0.80
N ALA A 10 3.88 0.75 1.90
CA ALA A 10 2.43 0.77 2.10
C ALA A 10 2.06 0.94 3.58
N ASP A 11 0.83 1.35 3.85
CA ASP A 11 0.24 1.56 5.16
C ASP A 11 -0.99 0.66 5.37
N PRO A 12 -0.86 -0.68 5.34
CA PRO A 12 -1.91 -1.48 4.73
C PRO A 12 -3.31 -1.31 5.33
N GLY A 13 -4.18 -0.71 4.50
CA GLY A 13 -5.62 -0.79 4.59
C GLY A 13 -6.16 -2.01 3.84
N VAL A 14 -7.47 -2.01 3.56
CA VAL A 14 -8.12 -3.10 2.81
C VAL A 14 -7.55 -3.21 1.40
N GLY A 15 -7.37 -2.08 0.70
CA GLY A 15 -6.85 -2.02 -0.66
C GLY A 15 -5.39 -2.48 -0.78
N ASP A 16 -4.49 -1.91 0.02
CA ASP A 16 -3.08 -2.30 0.07
C ASP A 16 -2.91 -3.79 0.38
N ALA A 17 -3.68 -4.32 1.33
CA ALA A 17 -3.57 -5.72 1.73
C ALA A 17 -3.97 -6.66 0.57
N ILE A 18 -4.96 -6.26 -0.25
CA ILE A 18 -5.30 -6.99 -1.48
C ILE A 18 -4.14 -6.87 -2.49
N ALA A 19 -3.64 -5.67 -2.74
CA ALA A 19 -2.55 -5.43 -3.69
C ALA A 19 -1.28 -6.22 -3.33
N ILE A 20 -0.86 -6.19 -2.05
CA ILE A 20 0.27 -6.96 -1.53
C ILE A 20 0.01 -8.46 -1.70
N ALA A 21 -1.18 -8.97 -1.35
CA ALA A 21 -1.48 -10.39 -1.46
C ALA A 21 -1.47 -10.89 -2.91
N LEU A 22 -1.98 -10.08 -3.84
CA LEU A 22 -1.92 -10.37 -5.28
C LEU A 22 -0.47 -10.36 -5.78
N ALA A 23 0.31 -9.33 -5.44
CA ALA A 23 1.69 -9.20 -5.89
C ALA A 23 2.60 -10.33 -5.35
N LEU A 24 2.38 -10.78 -4.10
CA LEU A 24 3.06 -11.94 -3.51
C LEU A 24 2.66 -13.27 -4.18
N SER A 25 1.51 -13.32 -4.84
CA SER A 25 0.99 -14.52 -5.52
C SER A 25 1.33 -14.54 -7.01
N ASP A 26 1.90 -13.46 -7.56
CA ASP A 26 2.24 -13.31 -8.97
C ASP A 26 3.64 -13.88 -9.26
N PRO A 27 3.77 -14.91 -10.12
CA PRO A 27 5.08 -15.49 -10.45
C PRO A 27 5.99 -14.58 -11.29
N GLU A 28 5.46 -13.50 -11.87
CA GLU A 28 6.24 -12.52 -12.62
C GLU A 28 6.84 -11.42 -11.73
N ILE A 29 6.41 -11.35 -10.47
CA ILE A 29 6.84 -10.34 -9.50
C ILE A 29 7.65 -11.00 -8.40
N GLU A 30 8.87 -10.49 -8.18
CA GLU A 30 9.71 -10.87 -7.05
C GLU A 30 9.67 -9.73 -6.02
N ILE A 31 8.83 -9.84 -5.00
CA ILE A 31 8.81 -8.88 -3.90
C ILE A 31 10.07 -9.11 -3.06
N VAL A 32 11.02 -8.18 -3.14
CA VAL A 32 12.27 -8.25 -2.36
C VAL A 32 12.18 -7.45 -1.06
N GLY A 33 11.23 -6.51 -0.97
CA GLY A 33 10.99 -5.69 0.20
C GLY A 33 9.52 -5.28 0.36
N LEU A 34 9.03 -5.31 1.60
CA LEU A 34 7.75 -4.74 2.00
C LEU A 34 7.98 -3.80 3.18
N THR A 35 7.72 -2.52 3.03
CA THR A 35 8.00 -1.52 4.05
C THR A 35 6.72 -0.86 4.53
N ALA A 36 6.56 -0.74 5.85
CA ALA A 36 5.41 -0.08 6.45
C ALA A 36 5.63 1.43 6.53
N THR A 37 4.62 2.20 6.15
CA THR A 37 4.51 3.65 6.42
C THR A 37 3.27 3.93 7.28
N ALA A 38 3.17 5.14 7.83
CA ALA A 38 1.96 5.57 8.52
C ALA A 38 1.04 6.33 7.56
N GLY A 39 -0.25 6.08 7.68
CA GLY A 39 -1.30 6.70 6.88
C GLY A 39 -2.67 6.32 7.42
N VAL A 40 -3.42 5.46 6.72
CA VAL A 40 -4.79 5.06 7.13
C VAL A 40 -4.81 4.38 8.50
N VAL A 41 -3.69 3.76 8.86
CA VAL A 41 -3.36 3.26 10.19
C VAL A 41 -2.02 3.82 10.67
N SER A 42 -1.71 3.70 11.96
CA SER A 42 -0.38 4.04 12.48
C SER A 42 0.70 3.14 11.86
N GLY A 43 1.94 3.60 11.80
CA GLY A 43 3.05 2.81 11.25
C GLY A 43 3.21 1.46 11.96
N ARG A 44 2.95 1.43 13.27
CA ARG A 44 2.97 0.19 14.06
C ARG A 44 1.88 -0.79 13.62
N GLN A 45 0.66 -0.31 13.42
CA GLN A 45 -0.45 -1.15 12.93
C GLN A 45 -0.22 -1.58 11.48
N ALA A 46 0.30 -0.70 10.61
CA ALA A 46 0.71 -1.04 9.24
C ALA A 46 1.76 -2.17 9.24
N SER A 47 2.74 -2.09 10.14
CA SER A 47 3.77 -3.13 10.30
C SER A 47 3.18 -4.48 10.71
N CYS A 48 2.20 -4.49 11.62
CA CYS A 48 1.45 -5.70 11.97
C CYS A 48 0.61 -6.21 10.81
N ASN A 49 0.02 -5.32 10.02
CA ASN A 49 -0.81 -5.69 8.88
C ASN A 49 0.00 -6.36 7.77
N ILE A 50 1.19 -5.83 7.43
CA ILE A 50 2.12 -6.46 6.48
C ILE A 50 2.45 -7.89 6.93
N GLN A 51 2.80 -8.08 8.20
CA GLN A 51 3.12 -9.41 8.74
C GLN A 51 1.93 -10.36 8.72
N THR A 52 0.73 -9.83 8.99
CA THR A 52 -0.51 -10.60 8.92
C THR A 52 -0.71 -11.11 7.49
N VAL A 53 -0.68 -10.22 6.49
CA VAL A 53 -0.83 -10.60 5.07
C VAL A 53 0.23 -11.63 4.65
N LEU A 54 1.51 -11.40 4.98
CA LEU A 54 2.59 -12.34 4.72
C LEU A 54 2.34 -13.72 5.35
N SER A 55 1.85 -13.76 6.58
CA SER A 55 1.60 -15.03 7.29
C SER A 55 0.46 -15.83 6.65
N PHE A 56 -0.54 -15.16 6.08
CA PHE A 56 -1.65 -15.83 5.41
C PHE A 56 -1.33 -16.28 3.99
N VAL A 57 -0.60 -15.44 3.24
CA VAL A 57 -0.13 -15.75 1.87
C VAL A 57 1.00 -16.77 1.89
N ASP A 58 1.87 -16.73 2.90
CA ASP A 58 3.03 -17.60 3.11
C ASP A 58 3.86 -17.78 1.82
N PRO A 59 4.41 -16.70 1.23
CA PRO A 59 5.10 -16.80 -0.06
C PRO A 59 6.33 -17.72 0.04
N ALA A 60 6.68 -18.37 -1.08
CA ALA A 60 7.84 -19.26 -1.13
C ALA A 60 9.17 -18.53 -0.81
N LEU A 61 9.25 -17.24 -1.14
CA LEU A 61 10.35 -16.35 -0.79
C LEU A 61 9.80 -15.20 0.04
N TRP A 62 10.27 -15.06 1.27
CA TRP A 62 9.86 -13.99 2.16
C TRP A 62 10.64 -12.70 1.83
N PRO A 63 9.96 -11.56 1.61
CA PRO A 63 10.62 -10.29 1.41
C PRO A 63 11.27 -9.79 2.70
N ARG A 64 12.22 -8.85 2.57
CA ARG A 64 12.67 -8.08 3.72
C ARG A 64 11.53 -7.17 4.20
N VAL A 65 11.18 -7.26 5.49
CA VAL A 65 10.10 -6.46 6.06
C VAL A 65 10.66 -5.25 6.80
N GLY A 66 10.19 -4.06 6.42
CA GLY A 66 10.44 -2.80 7.10
C GLY A 66 9.35 -2.47 8.11
N PHE A 67 9.75 -1.90 9.24
CA PHE A 67 8.88 -1.50 10.34
C PHE A 67 8.85 0.01 10.49
N SER A 68 7.68 0.53 10.85
CA SER A 68 7.49 1.93 11.23
C SER A 68 6.83 2.02 12.60
N ASP A 69 7.29 2.97 13.42
CA ASP A 69 6.62 3.35 14.68
C ASP A 69 5.99 4.75 14.59
N ALA A 70 5.86 5.28 13.37
CA ALA A 70 5.27 6.59 13.17
C ALA A 70 3.82 6.61 13.66
N PRO A 71 3.38 7.71 14.32
CA PRO A 71 2.00 7.86 14.76
C PRO A 71 1.05 7.88 13.56
N HIS A 72 -0.25 7.70 13.83
CA HIS A 72 -1.29 7.87 12.81
C HIS A 72 -1.24 9.28 12.22
N SER A 73 -1.33 9.40 10.89
CA SER A 73 -1.40 10.71 10.22
C SER A 73 -2.71 11.38 10.61
N LEU A 74 -2.64 12.49 11.34
CA LEU A 74 -3.80 13.21 11.83
C LEU A 74 -4.66 13.70 10.66
N LEU A 75 -5.67 12.92 10.29
CA LEU A 75 -6.72 13.38 9.38
C LEU A 75 -7.67 14.31 10.14
N PRO A 76 -8.19 15.36 9.49
CA PRO A 76 -9.31 16.11 10.02
C PRO A 76 -10.47 15.16 10.32
N PRO A 77 -11.25 15.39 11.38
CA PRO A 77 -12.44 14.60 11.72
C PRO A 77 -13.59 14.75 10.71
N GLU A 78 -13.42 15.56 9.66
CA GLU A 78 -14.40 15.71 8.58
C GLU A 78 -14.44 14.42 7.77
N ARG A 79 -15.65 13.90 7.53
CA ARG A 79 -15.89 12.65 6.79
C ARG A 79 -15.31 12.76 5.38
N GLY A 80 -14.07 12.33 5.19
CA GLY A 80 -13.49 12.11 3.87
C GLY A 80 -14.29 11.05 3.11
N LEU A 81 -14.11 11.00 1.80
CA LEU A 81 -14.64 9.96 0.91
C LEU A 81 -13.82 8.65 0.99
N LEU A 82 -13.00 8.51 2.03
CA LEU A 82 -12.21 7.31 2.24
C LEU A 82 -13.08 6.20 2.80
N LEU A 83 -12.94 5.03 2.21
CA LEU A 83 -13.62 3.84 2.68
C LEU A 83 -13.08 3.48 4.08
N PRO A 84 -13.96 3.20 5.07
CA PRO A 84 -13.53 2.65 6.34
C PRO A 84 -12.69 1.39 6.12
N THR A 85 -11.60 1.23 6.88
CA THR A 85 -10.69 0.07 6.77
C THR A 85 -10.83 -0.92 7.93
N GLY A 86 -11.79 -0.67 8.83
CA GLY A 86 -12.03 -1.48 10.02
C GLY A 86 -11.10 -1.11 11.18
N LYS A 87 -11.32 -1.74 12.35
CA LYS A 87 -10.65 -1.37 13.61
C LYS A 87 -9.13 -1.40 13.52
N HIS A 88 -8.58 -2.31 12.72
CA HIS A 88 -7.15 -2.55 12.60
C HIS A 88 -6.61 -2.26 11.19
N GLY A 89 -7.42 -1.73 10.28
CA GLY A 89 -7.05 -1.52 8.87
C GLY A 89 -7.25 -2.71 7.93
N LEU A 90 -7.47 -3.92 8.46
CA LEU A 90 -7.67 -5.16 7.68
C LEU A 90 -9.11 -5.66 7.69
N GLY A 91 -10.09 -4.75 7.66
CA GLY A 91 -11.50 -5.07 7.76
C GLY A 91 -11.85 -5.70 9.11
N ASP A 92 -12.49 -6.87 9.07
CA ASP A 92 -12.87 -7.62 10.28
C ASP A 92 -11.77 -8.56 10.80
N CYS A 93 -10.63 -8.64 10.11
CA CYS A 93 -9.52 -9.50 10.52
C CYS A 93 -8.93 -9.02 11.85
N GLN A 94 -8.65 -9.96 12.75
CA GLN A 94 -7.77 -9.70 13.88
C GLN A 94 -6.32 -9.92 13.42
N PRO A 95 -5.47 -8.88 13.42
CA PRO A 95 -4.10 -9.01 12.99
C PRO A 95 -3.34 -10.02 13.84
N VAL A 96 -2.35 -10.68 13.24
CA VAL A 96 -1.41 -11.50 13.99
C VAL A 96 -0.54 -10.56 14.83
N GLU A 97 -0.72 -10.58 16.15
CA GLU A 97 0.12 -9.84 17.10
C GLU A 97 1.42 -10.62 17.37
N ALA A 98 2.30 -10.71 16.36
CA ALA A 98 3.63 -11.28 16.53
C ALA A 98 4.68 -10.18 16.37
N PRO A 99 5.11 -9.50 17.45
CA PRO A 99 6.15 -8.47 17.33
C PRO A 99 7.44 -9.09 16.78
N LEU A 100 8.01 -8.46 15.75
CA LEU A 100 9.35 -8.82 15.27
C LEU A 100 10.34 -8.65 16.42
N HIS A 101 11.14 -9.68 16.70
CA HIS A 101 12.31 -9.53 17.55
C HIS A 101 13.32 -8.66 16.79
N GLN A 102 13.45 -7.39 17.21
CA GLN A 102 14.29 -6.36 16.58
C GLN A 102 13.81 -5.95 15.18
N PRO A 103 12.74 -5.15 15.09
CA PRO A 103 12.27 -4.64 13.80
C PRO A 103 13.33 -3.77 13.12
N THR A 104 13.51 -3.96 11.81
CA THR A 104 14.37 -3.07 11.00
C THR A 104 13.51 -1.92 10.47
N ASP A 105 13.97 -0.69 10.68
CA ASP A 105 13.33 0.53 10.18
C ASP A 105 13.04 0.49 8.67
N SER A 106 11.83 0.86 8.26
CA SER A 106 11.38 0.86 6.85
C SER A 106 12.31 1.64 5.94
N VAL A 107 12.71 2.85 6.34
CA VAL A 107 13.61 3.70 5.54
C VAL A 107 14.98 3.03 5.39
N LYS A 108 15.47 2.35 6.42
CA LYS A 108 16.72 1.57 6.34
C LYS A 108 16.58 0.41 5.35
N VAL A 109 15.49 -0.35 5.38
CA VAL A 109 15.24 -1.44 4.42
C VAL A 109 15.22 -0.92 2.98
N LEU A 110 14.51 0.20 2.73
CA LEU A 110 14.46 0.85 1.41
C LEU A 110 15.88 1.17 0.90
N VAL A 111 16.65 1.93 1.68
CA VAL A 111 18.00 2.38 1.28
C VAL A 111 18.94 1.21 1.05
N GLU A 112 18.92 0.19 1.91
CA GLU A 112 19.79 -0.98 1.76
C GLU A 112 19.44 -1.80 0.51
N LEU A 113 18.16 -2.02 0.23
CA LEU A 113 17.76 -2.75 -0.98
C LEU A 113 18.11 -1.98 -2.26
N VAL A 114 17.87 -0.67 -2.30
CA VAL A 114 18.23 0.16 -3.46
C VAL A 114 19.75 0.15 -3.70
N LYS A 115 20.57 0.20 -2.65
CA LYS A 115 22.02 0.06 -2.77
C LYS A 115 22.46 -1.34 -3.21
N GLN A 116 21.70 -2.37 -2.84
CA GLN A 116 22.01 -3.75 -3.19
C GLN A 116 21.68 -4.06 -4.66
N TYR A 117 20.66 -3.42 -5.23
CA TYR A 117 20.16 -3.69 -6.59
C TYR A 117 20.02 -2.39 -7.42
N PRO A 118 21.10 -1.63 -7.63
CA PRO A 118 21.05 -0.35 -8.32
C PRO A 118 20.60 -0.52 -9.78
N GLY A 119 19.59 0.24 -10.20
CA GLY A 119 19.03 0.23 -11.55
C GLY A 119 18.15 -0.99 -11.87
N GLU A 120 17.89 -1.87 -10.89
CA GLU A 120 17.08 -3.08 -11.08
C GLU A 120 15.68 -2.99 -10.44
N LEU A 121 15.54 -2.22 -9.36
CA LEU A 121 14.34 -2.21 -8.52
C LEU A 121 13.24 -1.31 -9.05
N THR A 122 12.02 -1.84 -9.03
CA THR A 122 10.79 -1.06 -9.17
C THR A 122 10.23 -0.79 -7.77
N LEU A 123 10.05 0.48 -7.43
CA LEU A 123 9.41 0.89 -6.17
C LEU A 123 7.93 1.21 -6.44
N LEU A 124 7.04 0.60 -5.68
CA LEU A 124 5.63 0.93 -5.61
C LEU A 124 5.36 1.61 -4.26
N SER A 125 4.87 2.85 -4.28
CA SER A 125 4.41 3.55 -3.08
C SER A 125 2.89 3.59 -3.10
N LEU A 126 2.26 2.91 -2.15
CA LEU A 126 0.80 2.83 -2.00
C LEU A 126 0.28 3.71 -0.87
N GLY A 127 1.17 4.12 0.04
CA GLY A 127 0.87 5.03 1.14
C GLY A 127 1.55 6.40 1.03
N PRO A 128 1.49 7.22 2.10
CA PRO A 128 2.12 8.53 2.14
C PRO A 128 3.63 8.49 1.90
N LEU A 129 4.13 9.46 1.12
CA LEU A 129 5.51 9.54 0.63
C LEU A 129 6.59 9.82 1.69
N THR A 130 6.24 9.74 2.98
CA THR A 130 7.13 10.02 4.12
C THR A 130 8.40 9.17 4.08
N ASN A 131 8.27 7.85 3.90
CA ASN A 131 9.43 6.96 3.88
C ASN A 131 10.35 7.25 2.68
N ILE A 132 9.78 7.65 1.55
CA ILE A 132 10.52 7.96 0.32
C ILE A 132 11.32 9.24 0.50
N HIS A 133 10.69 10.28 1.05
CA HIS A 133 11.38 11.51 1.42
C HIS A 133 12.54 11.25 2.40
N LEU A 134 12.29 10.51 3.48
CA LEU A 134 13.35 10.17 4.45
C LEU A 134 14.46 9.30 3.83
N ALA A 135 14.14 8.45 2.86
CA ALA A 135 15.13 7.66 2.13
C ALA A 135 16.03 8.55 1.25
N MET A 136 15.46 9.57 0.61
CA MET A 136 16.22 10.58 -0.15
C MET A 136 17.15 11.39 0.76
N GLU A 137 16.72 11.75 1.97
CA GLU A 137 17.58 12.43 2.94
C GLU A 137 18.78 11.57 3.36
N ARG A 138 18.56 10.26 3.58
CA ARG A 138 19.62 9.32 3.96
C ARG A 138 20.51 8.89 2.80
N TYR A 139 19.96 8.88 1.59
CA TYR A 139 20.66 8.48 0.37
C TYR A 139 20.21 9.38 -0.79
N PRO A 140 20.93 10.48 -1.08
CA PRO A 140 20.50 11.47 -2.09
C PRO A 140 20.27 10.91 -3.50
N GLU A 141 20.96 9.81 -3.85
CA GLU A 141 20.81 9.12 -5.15
C GLU A 141 19.67 8.10 -5.15
N PHE A 142 18.90 7.99 -4.07
CA PHE A 142 17.88 6.94 -3.86
C PHE A 142 16.95 6.78 -5.06
N LEU A 143 16.31 7.87 -5.51
CA LEU A 143 15.38 7.82 -6.63
C LEU A 143 16.08 7.56 -7.97
N SER A 144 17.28 8.13 -8.19
CA SER A 144 18.04 7.90 -9.43
C SER A 144 18.60 6.47 -9.55
N SER A 145 18.72 5.76 -8.42
CA SER A 145 19.18 4.37 -8.37
C SER A 145 18.04 3.36 -8.56
N LEU A 146 16.79 3.81 -8.66
CA LEU A 146 15.67 2.95 -9.01
C LEU A 146 15.61 2.73 -10.52
N LYS A 147 15.18 1.53 -10.93
CA LYS A 147 14.78 1.29 -12.32
C LYS A 147 13.52 2.06 -12.66
N GLU A 148 12.57 2.05 -11.73
CA GLU A 148 11.25 2.63 -11.88
C GLU A 148 10.67 2.97 -10.51
N PHE A 149 9.95 4.08 -10.45
CA PHE A 149 9.19 4.48 -9.27
C PHE A 149 7.75 4.81 -9.69
N VAL A 150 6.79 4.05 -9.16
CA VAL A 150 5.35 4.27 -9.33
C VAL A 150 4.76 4.64 -7.98
N THR A 151 3.93 5.68 -7.94
CA THR A 151 3.27 6.12 -6.71
C THR A 151 1.78 6.36 -6.95
N LEU A 152 0.95 5.76 -6.09
CA LEU A 152 -0.47 6.08 -5.97
C LEU A 152 -0.59 7.37 -5.16
N ALA A 153 -0.76 8.50 -5.85
CA ALA A 153 -0.79 9.79 -5.20
C ALA A 153 -1.45 10.84 -6.08
N GLY A 154 -2.09 11.80 -5.42
CA GLY A 154 -2.62 13.00 -6.05
C GLY A 154 -3.93 12.78 -6.81
N ALA A 155 -4.57 13.91 -7.09
CA ALA A 155 -5.71 14.03 -7.98
C ALA A 155 -5.39 15.14 -8.99
N VAL A 156 -5.63 14.88 -10.28
CA VAL A 156 -5.16 15.76 -11.38
C VAL A 156 -6.31 16.52 -12.04
N ALA A 157 -7.35 15.80 -12.47
CA ALA A 157 -8.50 16.34 -13.20
C ALA A 157 -9.80 16.24 -12.38
N GLU A 158 -9.90 15.22 -11.53
CA GLU A 158 -11.00 14.98 -10.61
C GLU A 158 -10.67 15.51 -9.21
N GLY A 159 -11.71 15.70 -8.39
CA GLY A 159 -11.53 16.09 -6.99
C GLY A 159 -10.86 14.99 -6.16
N GLY A 160 -10.25 15.41 -5.05
CA GLY A 160 -9.63 14.52 -4.07
C GLY A 160 -10.63 13.65 -3.29
N ASP A 161 -10.10 12.77 -2.44
CA ASP A 161 -10.87 11.84 -1.60
C ASP A 161 -10.85 12.20 -0.09
N VAL A 162 -9.89 13.02 0.35
CA VAL A 162 -9.92 13.63 1.70
C VAL A 162 -10.68 14.95 1.69
N SER A 163 -10.43 15.77 0.66
CA SER A 163 -11.16 17.01 0.41
C SER A 163 -11.39 17.16 -1.09
N ALA A 164 -12.19 18.15 -1.49
CA ALA A 164 -12.39 18.43 -2.92
C ALA A 164 -11.10 18.65 -3.71
N ALA A 165 -9.99 19.03 -3.05
CA ALA A 165 -8.71 19.37 -3.69
C ALA A 165 -7.56 18.40 -3.38
N ALA A 166 -7.69 17.51 -2.40
CA ALA A 166 -6.56 16.73 -1.91
C ALA A 166 -6.86 15.24 -1.86
N GLU A 167 -5.95 14.47 -2.46
CA GLU A 167 -5.86 13.02 -2.33
C GLU A 167 -5.13 12.65 -1.03
N PHE A 168 -5.53 11.53 -0.43
CA PHE A 168 -5.10 11.07 0.88
C PHE A 168 -3.59 10.99 1.10
N ASN A 169 -2.86 10.26 0.25
CA ASN A 169 -1.43 10.05 0.41
C ASN A 169 -0.64 11.35 0.34
N VAL A 170 -1.04 12.27 -0.55
CA VAL A 170 -0.47 13.62 -0.61
C VAL A 170 -0.88 14.46 0.60
N TYR A 171 -2.14 14.38 1.03
CA TYR A 171 -2.66 15.13 2.16
C TYR A 171 -2.01 14.72 3.49
N ALA A 172 -1.71 13.43 3.65
CA ALA A 172 -1.12 12.88 4.87
C ALA A 172 0.29 13.43 5.15
N ASN A 173 1.05 13.77 4.11
CA ASN A 173 2.36 14.43 4.24
C ASN A 173 2.69 15.28 3.00
N PRO A 174 2.14 16.50 2.88
CA PRO A 174 2.29 17.33 1.70
C PRO A 174 3.73 17.82 1.52
N GLU A 175 4.49 18.00 2.61
CA GLU A 175 5.91 18.35 2.56
C GLU A 175 6.74 17.23 1.92
N ALA A 176 6.53 15.97 2.33
CA ALA A 176 7.21 14.83 1.72
C ALA A 176 6.81 14.67 0.26
N ALA A 177 5.52 14.78 -0.06
CA ALA A 177 5.03 14.71 -1.44
C ALA A 177 5.67 15.79 -2.32
N ARG A 178 5.77 17.02 -1.83
CA ARG A 178 6.44 18.12 -2.54
C ARG A 178 7.90 17.80 -2.84
N VAL A 179 8.67 17.36 -1.84
CA VAL A 179 10.10 17.03 -2.05
C VAL A 179 10.26 15.92 -3.08
N VAL A 180 9.40 14.90 -3.04
CA VAL A 180 9.46 13.77 -3.98
C VAL A 180 9.06 14.19 -5.40
N PHE A 181 8.02 15.02 -5.57
CA PHE A 181 7.56 15.50 -6.88
C PHE A 181 8.47 16.57 -7.48
N ASP A 182 9.17 17.36 -6.66
CA ASP A 182 10.17 18.31 -7.12
C ASP A 182 11.47 17.62 -7.61
N PHE A 183 11.58 16.28 -7.49
CA PHE A 183 12.74 15.54 -7.99
C PHE A 183 12.80 15.54 -9.53
N PRO A 184 13.98 15.78 -10.15
CA PRO A 184 14.09 16.00 -11.60
C PRO A 184 13.52 14.88 -12.49
N THR A 185 13.63 13.62 -12.06
CA THR A 185 12.96 12.51 -12.73
C THR A 185 11.68 12.19 -12.00
N MET A 186 10.58 12.79 -12.48
CA MET A 186 9.25 12.58 -11.92
C MET A 186 8.91 11.09 -11.82
N PRO A 187 8.31 10.65 -10.70
CA PRO A 187 7.74 9.31 -10.61
C PRO A 187 6.64 9.11 -11.65
N LYS A 188 6.37 7.84 -11.98
CA LYS A 188 5.13 7.47 -12.65
C LYS A 188 3.99 7.66 -11.66
N LEU A 189 3.26 8.76 -11.83
CA LEU A 189 2.11 9.08 -11.01
C LEU A 189 0.92 8.24 -11.45
N LEU A 190 0.35 7.48 -10.51
CA LEU A 190 -0.97 6.89 -10.63
C LEU A 190 -1.92 7.76 -9.79
N PRO A 191 -2.57 8.77 -10.39
CA PRO A 191 -3.48 9.61 -9.65
C PRO A 191 -4.81 8.90 -9.44
N ILE A 192 -5.54 9.33 -8.41
CA ILE A 192 -6.80 8.69 -8.04
C ILE A 192 -7.87 8.78 -9.14
N ASP A 193 -7.76 9.75 -10.06
CA ASP A 193 -8.55 9.90 -11.29
C ASP A 193 -8.61 8.63 -12.16
N VAL A 194 -7.51 7.89 -12.16
CA VAL A 194 -7.39 6.64 -12.89
C VAL A 194 -7.66 5.49 -11.94
N ALA A 195 -7.02 5.50 -10.78
CA ALA A 195 -7.04 4.40 -9.83
C ALA A 195 -8.47 4.06 -9.33
N ARG A 196 -9.31 5.06 -9.04
CA ARG A 196 -10.68 4.85 -8.57
C ARG A 196 -11.61 4.15 -9.57
N LYS A 197 -11.22 4.09 -10.84
CA LYS A 197 -11.98 3.36 -11.87
C LYS A 197 -11.83 1.85 -11.73
N MET A 198 -10.83 1.39 -10.99
CA MET A 198 -10.66 -0.02 -10.63
C MET A 198 -11.66 -0.38 -9.52
N VAL A 199 -12.84 -0.85 -9.94
CA VAL A 199 -13.92 -1.27 -9.04
C VAL A 199 -14.16 -2.76 -9.20
N MET A 200 -14.11 -3.49 -8.08
CA MET A 200 -14.57 -4.87 -8.02
C MET A 200 -16.04 -4.90 -7.59
N SER A 201 -16.92 -5.26 -8.52
CA SER A 201 -18.33 -5.47 -8.23
C SER A 201 -18.58 -6.74 -7.42
N PHE A 202 -19.72 -6.80 -6.74
CA PHE A 202 -20.16 -8.00 -6.02
C PHE A 202 -20.24 -9.24 -6.93
N ASP A 203 -20.76 -9.08 -8.15
CA ASP A 203 -20.86 -10.17 -9.12
C ASP A 203 -19.48 -10.66 -9.60
N GLN A 204 -18.54 -9.75 -9.86
CA GLN A 204 -17.16 -10.14 -10.17
C GLN A 204 -16.50 -10.91 -9.02
N TYR A 205 -16.65 -10.44 -7.79
CA TYR A 205 -16.15 -11.13 -6.61
C TYR A 205 -16.75 -12.55 -6.49
N ASN A 206 -18.07 -12.71 -6.67
CA ASN A 206 -18.72 -14.03 -6.58
C ASN A 206 -18.31 -14.99 -7.71
N ARG A 207 -17.80 -14.48 -8.82
CA ARG A 207 -17.28 -15.30 -9.93
C ARG A 207 -15.83 -15.72 -9.73
N LEU A 208 -15.09 -15.02 -8.86
CA LEU A 208 -13.76 -15.46 -8.50
C LEU A 208 -13.88 -16.81 -7.78
N PRO A 209 -13.05 -17.81 -8.12
CA PRO A 209 -13.00 -19.07 -7.40
C PRO A 209 -12.30 -18.87 -6.05
N VAL A 210 -12.76 -17.90 -5.25
CA VAL A 210 -12.25 -17.63 -3.92
C VAL A 210 -12.53 -18.87 -3.08
N SER A 211 -11.44 -19.45 -2.61
CA SER A 211 -11.46 -20.66 -1.80
C SER A 211 -10.59 -20.41 -0.59
N SER A 212 -11.19 -20.49 0.60
CA SER A 212 -10.49 -20.55 1.88
C SER A 212 -9.41 -21.64 1.95
N TYR A 213 -9.43 -22.61 1.04
CA TYR A 213 -8.37 -23.62 0.94
C TYR A 213 -7.11 -23.10 0.21
N THR A 214 -7.18 -21.96 -0.45
CA THR A 214 -6.04 -21.29 -1.09
C THR A 214 -5.51 -20.15 -0.23
N ARG A 215 -4.20 -19.91 -0.27
CA ARG A 215 -3.55 -18.89 0.57
C ARG A 215 -4.06 -17.48 0.27
N LEU A 216 -4.15 -17.14 -1.02
CA LEU A 216 -4.75 -15.89 -1.50
C LEU A 216 -6.25 -15.81 -1.17
N GLY A 217 -7.00 -16.89 -1.40
CA GLY A 217 -8.44 -16.90 -1.14
C GLY A 217 -8.79 -16.62 0.33
N ARG A 218 -7.99 -17.10 1.28
CA ARG A 218 -8.16 -16.74 2.70
C ARG A 218 -8.11 -15.23 2.91
N VAL A 219 -7.12 -14.55 2.33
CA VAL A 219 -7.00 -13.08 2.45
C VAL A 219 -8.19 -12.36 1.83
N LEU A 220 -8.62 -12.80 0.66
CA LEU A 220 -9.73 -12.18 -0.06
C LEU A 220 -11.07 -12.35 0.66
N GLU A 221 -11.29 -13.47 1.36
CA GLU A 221 -12.54 -13.78 2.05
C GLU A 221 -12.91 -12.81 3.18
N TRP A 222 -11.94 -12.17 3.84
CA TRP A 222 -12.27 -11.16 4.86
C TRP A 222 -12.15 -9.72 4.36
N LEU A 223 -11.30 -9.45 3.35
CA LEU A 223 -11.11 -8.09 2.83
C LEU A 223 -12.26 -7.64 1.93
N PHE A 224 -12.62 -8.45 0.93
CA PHE A 224 -13.64 -8.05 -0.05
C PHE A 224 -15.04 -7.93 0.55
N PRO A 225 -15.56 -8.91 1.33
CA PRO A 225 -16.88 -8.77 1.95
C PRO A 225 -16.97 -7.57 2.88
N PHE A 226 -15.89 -7.24 3.59
CA PHE A 226 -15.85 -6.01 4.39
C PHE A 226 -15.93 -4.77 3.50
N GLY A 227 -15.05 -4.64 2.51
CA GLY A 227 -15.03 -3.48 1.61
C GLY A 227 -16.33 -3.28 0.84
N LEU A 228 -16.98 -4.36 0.37
CA LEU A 228 -18.28 -4.32 -0.30
C LEU A 228 -19.40 -3.84 0.64
N ARG A 229 -19.41 -4.27 1.91
CA ARG A 229 -20.41 -3.82 2.88
C ARG A 229 -20.24 -2.35 3.24
N GLU A 230 -19.01 -1.91 3.49
CA GLU A 230 -18.74 -0.51 3.84
C GLU A 230 -18.96 0.41 2.64
N SER A 231 -18.61 -0.02 1.42
CA SER A 231 -18.85 0.76 0.20
C SER A 231 -20.35 0.98 -0.02
N ARG A 232 -21.16 -0.06 0.20
CA ARG A 232 -22.61 0.05 0.14
C ARG A 232 -23.18 0.97 1.22
N ARG A 233 -22.61 0.97 2.43
CA ARG A 233 -23.07 1.79 3.57
C ARG A 233 -22.74 3.26 3.40
N GLU A 234 -21.50 3.56 3.03
CA GLU A 234 -20.99 4.93 2.95
C GLU A 234 -21.35 5.60 1.62
N PHE A 235 -21.30 4.86 0.51
CA PHE A 235 -21.44 5.43 -0.84
C PHE A 235 -22.67 4.92 -1.61
N GLY A 236 -23.37 3.91 -1.10
CA GLY A 236 -24.54 3.34 -1.80
C GLY A 236 -24.18 2.55 -3.06
N THR A 237 -22.93 2.14 -3.23
CA THR A 237 -22.42 1.48 -4.44
C THR A 237 -22.36 -0.05 -4.31
N GLU A 238 -22.60 -0.78 -5.41
CA GLU A 238 -22.56 -2.26 -5.48
C GLU A 238 -21.18 -2.81 -5.89
N GLY A 239 -20.11 -2.16 -5.44
CA GLY A 239 -18.72 -2.56 -5.71
C GLY A 239 -17.76 -1.82 -4.79
N VAL A 240 -16.54 -2.32 -4.67
CA VAL A 240 -15.47 -1.69 -3.89
C VAL A 240 -14.39 -1.17 -4.82
N ALA A 241 -14.03 0.11 -4.68
CA ALA A 241 -12.88 0.68 -5.36
C ALA A 241 -11.61 0.16 -4.68
N VAL A 242 -10.66 -0.31 -5.49
CA VAL A 242 -9.38 -0.88 -5.03
C VAL A 242 -8.24 -0.25 -5.84
N PRO A 243 -7.98 1.05 -5.65
CA PRO A 243 -7.06 1.83 -6.47
C PRO A 243 -5.62 1.28 -6.47
N GLU A 244 -5.22 0.58 -5.41
CA GLU A 244 -3.89 0.03 -5.19
C GLU A 244 -3.55 -1.16 -6.12
N ILE A 245 -4.54 -1.72 -6.84
CA ILE A 245 -4.35 -2.90 -7.70
C ILE A 245 -3.93 -2.53 -9.15
N MET A 246 -4.06 -1.27 -9.56
CA MET A 246 -3.90 -0.85 -10.96
C MET A 246 -2.46 -0.91 -11.48
#